data_AF-A0A7C4SCN9-F1
#
_entry.id   AF-A0A7C4SCN9-F1
#
_cell.length_a   1.000
_cell.length_b   1.000
_cell.length_c   1.000
_cell.angle_alpha   90.00
_cell.angle_beta   90.00
_cell.angle_gamma   90.00
#
_symmetry.space_group_name_H-M   'P 1'
#
loop_
_entity.id
_entity.type
_entity.pdbx_description
1 polymer ?
#
loop_
_entity_poly.entity_id
_entity_poly.type
_entity_poly.pdbx_seq_one_letter_code
_entity_poly.pdbx_strand_id
1 'polypeptide(L)'
;PADWAIIKQHTRKSIELLAPLKLSPNILSSIEHHHEHFDGRGYPDGLSGEAIPLGARIIAISDSYDSMTSDRPYRKPIPSEEARAELIKCAGKQFDPHLVSIFIDVLKETEGRFQIRNQLRGMALSQ
;
A
#
# COMPACT_ATOMS: atom_id res chain seq x y z
N PRO A 1 -3.70 -25.46 1.22
CA PRO A 1 -5.06 -25.01 1.64
C PRO A 1 -5.14 -24.57 3.12
N ALA A 2 -4.53 -25.32 4.05
CA ALA A 2 -4.46 -24.95 5.47
C ALA A 2 -3.60 -23.71 5.74
N ASP A 3 -2.47 -23.56 5.04
CA ASP A 3 -1.52 -22.45 5.26
C ASP A 3 -2.10 -21.07 4.92
N TRP A 4 -2.95 -20.99 3.89
CA TRP A 4 -3.51 -19.71 3.47
C TRP A 4 -4.57 -19.17 4.45
N ALA A 5 -5.35 -20.07 5.05
CA ALA A 5 -6.27 -19.70 6.12
C ALA A 5 -5.52 -19.16 7.35
N ILE A 6 -4.36 -19.73 7.68
CA ILE A 6 -3.50 -19.27 8.77
C ILE A 6 -2.92 -17.89 8.46
N ILE A 7 -2.42 -17.69 7.23
CA ILE A 7 -1.84 -16.39 6.83
C ILE A 7 -2.89 -15.27 6.91
N LYS A 8 -4.13 -15.52 6.47
CA LYS A 8 -5.21 -14.52 6.55
C LYS A 8 -5.57 -14.10 7.99
N GLN A 9 -5.28 -14.92 8.99
CA GLN A 9 -5.57 -14.58 10.40
C GLN A 9 -4.69 -13.44 10.95
N HIS A 10 -3.59 -13.07 10.27
CA HIS A 10 -2.69 -12.05 10.80
C HIS A 10 -3.36 -10.67 10.93
N THR A 11 -4.40 -10.36 10.15
CA THR A 11 -5.14 -9.10 10.29
C THR A 11 -5.74 -9.00 11.69
N ARG A 12 -6.48 -10.04 12.12
CA ARG A 12 -7.12 -10.10 13.44
C ARG A 12 -6.12 -10.32 14.56
N LYS A 13 -5.14 -11.22 14.38
CA LYS A 13 -4.09 -11.46 15.39
C LYS A 13 -3.22 -10.22 15.64
N SER A 14 -2.99 -9.39 14.61
CA SER A 14 -2.28 -8.11 14.78
C SER A 14 -3.05 -7.17 15.72
N ILE A 15 -4.38 -7.15 15.65
CA ILE A 15 -5.20 -6.33 16.56
C ILE A 15 -5.04 -6.79 18.01
N GLU A 16 -5.05 -8.10 18.25
CA GLU A 16 -4.81 -8.67 19.59
C GLU A 16 -3.44 -8.26 20.16
N LEU A 17 -2.40 -8.33 19.33
CA LEU A 17 -1.04 -7.94 19.71
C LEU A 17 -0.90 -6.44 20.00
N LEU A 18 -1.64 -5.61 19.27
CA LEU A 18 -1.60 -4.16 19.40
C LEU A 18 -2.49 -3.62 20.52
N ALA A 19 -3.34 -4.45 21.12
CA ALA A 19 -4.26 -4.05 22.19
C ALA A 19 -3.60 -3.25 23.35
N PRO A 20 -2.39 -3.59 23.83
CA PRO A 20 -1.74 -2.83 24.91
C PRO A 20 -1.38 -1.39 24.54
N LEU A 21 -1.22 -1.08 23.26
CA LEU A 21 -0.81 0.24 22.78
C LEU A 21 -1.95 1.26 22.79
N LYS A 22 -3.21 0.83 23.04
CA LYS A 22 -4.39 1.69 23.11
C LYS A 22 -4.50 2.63 21.90
N LEU A 23 -4.22 2.11 20.71
CA LEU A 23 -4.37 2.84 19.46
C LEU A 23 -5.83 3.23 19.23
N SER A 24 -6.05 4.28 18.44
CA SER A 24 -7.41 4.71 18.12
C SER A 24 -8.16 3.62 17.33
N PRO A 25 -9.49 3.52 17.48
CA PRO A 25 -10.29 2.56 16.73
C PRO A 25 -10.12 2.68 15.21
N ASN A 26 -9.90 3.91 14.71
CA ASN A 26 -9.67 4.16 13.28
C ASN A 26 -8.36 3.53 12.78
N ILE A 27 -7.29 3.57 13.60
CA ILE A 27 -6.01 2.93 13.27
C ILE A 27 -6.18 1.41 13.27
N LEU A 28 -6.81 0.87 14.31
CA LEU A 28 -7.05 -0.57 14.41
C LEU A 28 -7.88 -1.08 13.22
N SER A 29 -8.95 -0.38 12.86
CA SER A 29 -9.78 -0.71 11.70
C SER A 29 -8.99 -0.62 10.38
N SER A 30 -8.09 0.36 10.24
CA SER A 30 -7.22 0.45 9.06
C SER A 30 -6.26 -0.74 8.96
N ILE A 31 -5.73 -1.22 10.09
CA ILE A 31 -4.86 -2.39 10.16
C ILE A 31 -5.65 -3.69 9.93
N GLU A 32 -6.87 -3.81 10.43
CA GLU A 32 -7.66 -5.03 10.26
C GLU A 32 -8.09 -5.25 8.80
N HIS A 33 -8.44 -4.18 8.10
CA HIS A 33 -9.08 -4.26 6.78
C HIS A 33 -8.16 -3.92 5.59
N HIS A 34 -6.85 -3.75 5.78
CA HIS A 34 -5.94 -3.40 4.68
C HIS A 34 -5.81 -4.48 3.59
N HIS A 35 -6.36 -5.68 3.81
CA HIS A 35 -6.47 -6.75 2.81
C HIS A 35 -7.87 -6.89 2.20
N GLU A 36 -8.78 -5.98 2.52
CA GLU A 36 -10.02 -5.86 1.77
C GLU A 36 -9.74 -5.35 0.36
N HIS A 37 -10.51 -5.86 -0.60
CA HIS A 37 -10.40 -5.43 -1.99
C HIS A 37 -11.58 -4.52 -2.30
N PHE A 38 -11.35 -3.47 -3.09
CA PHE A 38 -12.39 -2.51 -3.46
C PHE A 38 -13.64 -3.16 -4.08
N ASP A 39 -13.49 -4.30 -4.77
CA ASP A 39 -14.57 -5.09 -5.36
C ASP A 39 -15.22 -6.12 -4.42
N GLY A 40 -14.84 -6.17 -3.14
CA GLY A 40 -15.40 -7.09 -2.14
C GLY A 40 -14.81 -8.50 -2.14
N ARG A 41 -13.79 -8.80 -2.96
CA ARG A 41 -13.15 -10.13 -2.99
C ARG A 41 -12.03 -10.32 -1.97
N GLY A 42 -11.83 -9.33 -1.10
CA GLY A 42 -10.80 -9.32 -0.07
C GLY A 42 -11.21 -10.07 1.19
N TYR A 43 -10.51 -9.77 2.28
CA TYR A 43 -10.75 -10.34 3.60
C TYR A 43 -10.33 -9.31 4.68
N PRO A 44 -10.78 -9.43 5.94
CA PRO A 44 -11.47 -10.58 6.55
C PRO A 44 -12.99 -10.66 6.32
N ASP A 45 -13.66 -9.55 6.04
CA ASP A 45 -15.12 -9.43 6.11
C ASP A 45 -15.78 -9.22 4.74
N GLY A 46 -14.99 -9.02 3.68
CA GLY A 46 -15.50 -8.86 2.32
C GLY A 46 -16.13 -7.48 2.09
N LEU A 47 -15.60 -6.46 2.78
CA LEU A 47 -16.01 -5.07 2.59
C LEU A 47 -15.70 -4.63 1.15
N SER A 48 -16.54 -3.76 0.59
CA SER A 48 -16.38 -3.25 -0.77
C SER A 48 -16.54 -1.73 -0.83
N GLY A 49 -15.91 -1.13 -1.82
CA GLY A 49 -15.95 0.31 -2.08
C GLY A 49 -15.56 1.13 -0.86
N GLU A 50 -16.38 2.13 -0.56
CA GLU A 50 -16.15 3.06 0.55
C GLU A 50 -16.51 2.50 1.93
N ALA A 51 -17.11 1.31 2.01
CA ALA A 51 -17.29 0.61 3.28
C ALA A 51 -15.95 0.18 3.89
N ILE A 52 -14.90 0.08 3.06
CA ILE A 52 -13.53 -0.14 3.52
C ILE A 52 -13.00 1.16 4.16
N PRO A 53 -12.46 1.12 5.38
CA PRO A 53 -11.88 2.30 6.02
C PRO A 53 -10.87 3.00 5.11
N LEU A 54 -10.90 4.33 5.09
CA LEU A 54 -10.00 5.12 4.23
C LEU A 54 -8.53 4.75 4.46
N GLY A 55 -8.10 4.60 5.72
CA GLY A 55 -6.74 4.22 6.05
C GLY A 55 -6.36 2.84 5.52
N ALA A 56 -7.28 1.85 5.57
CA ALA A 56 -7.06 0.53 4.97
C ALA A 56 -6.86 0.61 3.45
N ARG A 57 -7.68 1.40 2.75
CA ARG A 57 -7.53 1.60 1.29
C ARG A 57 -6.18 2.24 0.93
N ILE A 58 -5.70 3.19 1.74
CA ILE A 58 -4.39 3.83 1.55
C ILE A 58 -3.24 2.85 1.83
N ILE A 59 -3.32 2.09 2.93
CA ILE A 59 -2.31 1.08 3.29
C ILE A 59 -2.21 0.02 2.21
N ALA A 60 -3.33 -0.48 1.68
CA ALA A 60 -3.35 -1.52 0.65
C ALA A 60 -2.55 -1.13 -0.61
N ILE A 61 -2.70 0.12 -1.07
CA ILE A 61 -1.95 0.67 -2.21
C ILE A 61 -0.48 0.79 -1.86
N SER A 62 -0.18 1.33 -0.68
CA SER A 62 1.19 1.61 -0.23
C SER A 62 2.00 0.32 -0.02
N ASP A 63 1.41 -0.69 0.63
CA ASP A 63 2.00 -2.01 0.86
C ASP A 63 2.23 -2.75 -0.46
N SER A 64 1.27 -2.68 -1.38
CA SER A 64 1.42 -3.30 -2.70
C SER A 64 2.54 -2.65 -3.51
N TYR A 65 2.63 -1.32 -3.49
CA TYR A 65 3.70 -0.59 -4.17
C TYR A 65 5.07 -0.94 -3.58
N ASP A 66 5.22 -0.86 -2.25
CA ASP A 66 6.48 -1.22 -1.57
C ASP A 66 6.88 -2.67 -1.84
N SER A 67 5.92 -3.61 -1.77
CA SER A 67 6.15 -5.02 -2.08
C SER A 67 6.67 -5.25 -3.51
N MET A 68 6.28 -4.41 -4.46
CA MET A 68 6.76 -4.45 -5.84
C MET A 68 8.13 -3.81 -6.02
N THR A 69 8.39 -2.67 -5.38
CA THR A 69 9.60 -1.86 -5.63
C THR A 69 10.76 -2.12 -4.66
N SER A 70 10.53 -2.87 -3.59
CA SER A 70 11.54 -3.19 -2.59
C SER A 70 12.20 -4.55 -2.85
N ASP A 71 13.49 -4.64 -2.53
CA ASP A 71 14.26 -5.88 -2.70
C ASP A 71 13.82 -6.93 -1.67
N ARG A 72 13.53 -8.16 -2.14
CA ARG A 72 13.09 -9.27 -1.29
C ARG A 72 13.89 -10.52 -1.61
N PRO A 73 14.13 -11.43 -0.64
CA PRO A 73 15.01 -12.60 -0.83
C PRO A 73 14.67 -13.50 -2.04
N TYR A 74 13.42 -13.46 -2.51
CA TYR A 74 12.90 -14.33 -3.56
C TYR A 74 12.45 -13.58 -4.82
N ARG A 75 12.56 -12.24 -4.86
CA ARG A 75 12.09 -11.43 -6.00
C ARG A 75 12.87 -10.12 -6.09
N LYS A 76 13.39 -9.82 -7.29
CA LYS A 76 13.98 -8.52 -7.58
C LYS A 76 12.91 -7.43 -7.64
N PRO A 77 13.21 -6.21 -7.19
CA PRO A 77 12.30 -5.09 -7.29
C PRO A 77 12.00 -4.78 -8.76
N ILE A 78 10.77 -4.37 -9.06
CA ILE A 78 10.39 -3.85 -10.38
C ILE A 78 10.50 -2.31 -10.41
N PRO A 79 10.73 -1.71 -11.59
CA PRO A 79 10.75 -0.26 -11.74
C PRO A 79 9.45 0.42 -11.29
N SER A 80 9.57 1.66 -10.80
CA SER A 80 8.42 2.50 -10.39
C SER A 80 7.34 2.58 -11.48
N GLU A 81 7.74 2.73 -12.75
CA GLU A 81 6.82 2.73 -13.89
C GLU A 81 5.95 1.46 -13.97
N GLU A 82 6.57 0.29 -13.82
CA GLU A 82 5.89 -1.01 -13.86
C GLU A 82 4.97 -1.18 -12.66
N ALA A 83 5.43 -0.78 -11.46
CA ALA A 83 4.62 -0.81 -10.26
C ALA A 83 3.36 0.07 -10.40
N ARG A 84 3.49 1.28 -10.96
CA ARG A 84 2.34 2.16 -11.22
C ARG A 84 1.39 1.58 -12.25
N ALA A 85 1.90 0.95 -13.32
CA ALA A 85 1.07 0.29 -14.31
C ALA A 85 0.23 -0.85 -13.69
N GLU A 86 0.81 -1.63 -12.77
CA GLU A 86 0.07 -2.68 -12.07
C GLU A 86 -0.99 -2.12 -11.12
N LEU A 87 -0.70 -1.02 -10.40
CA LEU A 87 -1.69 -0.33 -9.57
C LEU A 87 -2.89 0.17 -10.41
N ILE A 88 -2.64 0.77 -11.58
CA ILE A 88 -3.69 1.23 -12.51
C ILE A 88 -4.53 0.05 -12.99
N LYS A 89 -3.89 -1.06 -13.38
CA LYS A 89 -4.58 -2.27 -13.86
C LYS A 89 -5.49 -2.90 -12.79
N CYS A 90 -5.14 -2.75 -11.52
CA CYS A 90 -5.89 -3.27 -10.38
C CYS A 90 -6.87 -2.25 -9.75
N ALA A 91 -6.92 -1.02 -10.27
CA ALA A 91 -7.86 0.01 -9.85
C ALA A 91 -9.32 -0.41 -10.09
N GLY A 92 -10.19 -0.16 -9.12
CA GLY A 92 -11.60 -0.59 -9.13
C GLY A 92 -11.81 -2.08 -8.82
N LYS A 93 -10.73 -2.88 -8.72
CA LYS A 93 -10.77 -4.27 -8.29
C LYS A 93 -10.18 -4.41 -6.89
N GLN A 94 -8.86 -4.41 -6.80
CA GLN A 94 -8.16 -4.50 -5.53
C GLN A 94 -8.10 -3.13 -4.84
N PHE A 95 -7.86 -2.07 -5.62
CA PHE A 95 -7.60 -0.74 -5.09
C PHE A 95 -8.72 0.24 -5.41
N ASP A 96 -8.90 1.21 -4.54
CA ASP A 96 -9.74 2.38 -4.79
C ASP A 96 -9.17 3.17 -5.99
N PRO A 97 -9.92 3.33 -7.10
CA PRO A 97 -9.43 3.99 -8.30
C PRO A 97 -9.11 5.47 -8.09
N HIS A 98 -9.82 6.15 -7.19
CA HIS A 98 -9.56 7.56 -6.88
C HIS A 98 -8.23 7.70 -6.12
N LEU A 99 -7.99 6.85 -5.13
CA LEU A 99 -6.74 6.87 -4.37
C LEU A 99 -5.53 6.41 -5.20
N VAL A 100 -5.70 5.48 -6.15
CA VAL A 100 -4.64 5.12 -7.10
C VAL A 100 -4.20 6.35 -7.91
N SER A 101 -5.14 7.15 -8.40
CA SER A 101 -4.82 8.39 -9.13
C SER A 101 -3.99 9.34 -8.25
N ILE A 102 -4.45 9.62 -7.03
CA ILE A 102 -3.77 10.51 -6.09
C ILE A 102 -2.37 9.99 -5.76
N PHE A 103 -2.24 8.68 -5.48
CA PHE A 103 -0.97 8.07 -5.13
C PHE A 103 0.06 8.22 -6.25
N ILE A 104 -0.35 8.02 -7.50
CA ILE A 104 0.52 8.19 -8.68
C ILE A 104 0.97 9.64 -8.84
N ASP A 105 0.07 10.61 -8.62
CA ASP A 105 0.42 12.02 -8.70
C ASP A 105 1.44 12.42 -7.62
N VAL A 106 1.22 11.95 -6.38
CA VAL A 106 2.16 12.16 -5.26
C VAL A 106 3.53 11.51 -5.53
N LEU A 107 3.55 10.30 -6.10
CA LEU A 107 4.80 9.63 -6.46
C LEU A 107 5.60 10.42 -7.50
N LYS A 108 4.95 10.86 -8.58
CA LYS A 108 5.60 11.64 -9.64
C LYS A 108 6.16 12.96 -9.10
N GLU A 109 5.41 13.65 -8.25
CA GLU A 109 5.88 14.88 -7.61
C GLU A 109 7.11 14.61 -6.74
N THR A 110 7.08 13.52 -5.96
CA THR A 110 8.16 13.13 -5.08
C THR A 110 9.43 12.77 -5.86
N GLU A 111 9.31 11.99 -6.94
CA GLU A 111 10.41 11.66 -7.86
C GLU A 111 11.03 12.93 -8.47
N GLY A 112 10.20 13.88 -8.93
CA GLY A 112 10.66 15.17 -9.47
C GLY A 112 11.45 15.99 -8.45
N ARG A 113 10.99 16.06 -7.19
CA ARG A 113 11.72 16.74 -6.11
C ARG A 113 13.09 16.11 -5.83
N PHE A 114 13.17 14.77 -5.83
CA PHE A 114 14.44 14.07 -5.62
C PHE A 114 15.44 14.32 -6.76
N GLN A 115 14.97 14.33 -8.02
CA GLN A 115 15.83 14.60 -9.17
C GLN A 115 16.43 16.02 -9.13
N ILE A 116 15.61 17.03 -8.85
CA ILE A 116 16.06 18.42 -8.69
C ILE A 116 17.10 18.53 -7.57
N ARG A 117 16.82 17.93 -6.41
CA ARG A 117 17.74 17.97 -5.26
C ARG A 117 19.08 17.29 -5.57
N ASN A 118 19.07 16.17 -6.28
CA ASN A 118 20.29 15.45 -6.65
C ASN A 118 21.11 16.23 -7.70
N GLN A 119 20.45 16.87 -8.67
CA GLN A 119 21.13 17.77 -9.62
C GLN A 119 21.81 18.95 -8.91
N LEU A 120 21.11 19.62 -7.99
CA LEU A 120 21.67 20.73 -7.21
C LEU A 120 22.89 20.31 -6.38
N ARG A 121 22.86 19.11 -5.77
CA ARG A 121 24.02 18.55 -5.05
C ARG A 121 25.18 18.22 -5.98
N GLY A 122 24.91 17.65 -7.15
CA GLY A 122 25.94 17.33 -8.14
C GLY A 122 26.66 18.58 -8.66
N MET A 123 25.93 19.67 -8.89
CA MET A 123 26.48 20.97 -9.30
C MET A 123 27.30 21.66 -8.19
N ALA A 124 26.93 21.46 -6.93
CA ALA A 124 27.66 22.02 -5.78
C ALA A 124 28.97 21.27 -5.47
N LEU A 125 29.12 20.01 -5.89
CA LEU A 125 30.31 19.18 -5.70
C LEU A 125 31.31 19.26 -6.86
N SER A 126 30.94 19.96 -7.94
CA SER A 126 31.77 20.16 -9.14
C SER A 126 32.35 21.57 -9.26
N GLN A 127 32.27 22.38 -8.19
CA GLN A 127 32.97 23.64 -7.96
C GLN A 127 33.90 23.51 -6.75
#